data_AF-A0A5M9JZ38-F1
#
_entry.id   AF-A0A5M9JZ38-F1
#
_cell.length_a   1.000
_cell.length_b   1.000
_cell.length_c   1.000
_cell.angle_alpha   90.00
_cell.angle_beta   90.00
_cell.angle_gamma   90.00
#
_symmetry.space_group_name_H-M   'P 1'
#
loop_
_entity.id
_entity.type
_entity.pdbx_description
1 polymer ?
#
loop_
_entity_poly.entity_id
_entity_poly.type
_entity_poly.pdbx_seq_one_letter_code
_entity_poly.pdbx_strand_id
1 'polypeptide(L)'
;MVFWAILGQGMLRWHIMNDNIMQRIAGDLNRILIMASQTAAKVAQATNRVIGVNKKYTLQSTGIWETIRRIFAVDPTRSNGVPLNPQFRNPPPGSNEPFSFIDPVTLPAGDIAENPYWKRDSRRNYPQLSFCGAGGCGGAVERGERGEAEGGVGGGGGGQGGEKPLEVFGKGGLPPTPSGVSLREGADKYHLTEENAYPEQYPCRTFK
;
A
#
# COMPACT_ATOMS: atom_id res chain seq x y z
N MET A 1 -15.12 -9.89 -70.49
CA MET A 1 -14.74 -9.03 -69.35
C MET A 1 -14.89 -9.68 -67.97
N VAL A 2 -15.71 -10.73 -67.79
CA VAL A 2 -15.97 -11.34 -66.46
C VAL A 2 -14.83 -12.24 -65.94
N PHE A 3 -14.04 -12.85 -66.83
CA PHE A 3 -13.04 -13.87 -66.46
C PHE A 3 -11.80 -13.30 -65.73
N TRP A 4 -11.38 -12.06 -66.05
CA TRP A 4 -10.26 -11.38 -65.38
C TRP A 4 -10.62 -10.86 -63.98
N ALA A 5 -11.90 -10.54 -63.73
CA ALA A 5 -12.36 -10.05 -62.43
C ALA A 5 -12.37 -11.15 -61.35
N ILE A 6 -12.66 -12.40 -61.74
CA ILE A 6 -12.70 -13.54 -60.81
C ILE A 6 -11.29 -13.97 -60.39
N LEU A 7 -10.33 -13.95 -61.32
CA LEU A 7 -8.93 -14.26 -61.04
C LEU A 7 -8.26 -13.19 -60.16
N GLY A 8 -8.55 -11.90 -60.40
CA GLY A 8 -8.05 -10.79 -59.57
C GLY A 8 -8.60 -10.80 -58.14
N GLN A 9 -9.90 -11.12 -57.96
CA GLN A 9 -10.52 -11.25 -56.64
C GLN A 9 -9.97 -12.46 -55.84
N GLY A 10 -9.67 -13.57 -56.51
CA GLY A 10 -9.06 -14.75 -55.88
C GLY A 10 -7.64 -14.48 -55.37
N MET A 11 -6.82 -13.76 -56.15
CA MET A 11 -5.45 -13.42 -55.80
C MET A 11 -5.37 -12.38 -54.68
N LEU A 12 -6.28 -11.39 -54.68
CA LEU A 12 -6.40 -10.40 -53.61
C LEU A 12 -6.85 -11.04 -52.28
N ARG A 13 -7.81 -11.97 -52.34
CA ARG A 13 -8.28 -12.72 -51.18
C ARG A 13 -7.22 -13.65 -50.59
N TRP A 14 -6.34 -14.21 -51.43
CA TRP A 14 -5.22 -15.04 -50.99
C TRP A 14 -4.13 -14.20 -50.29
N HIS A 15 -3.77 -13.03 -50.83
CA HIS A 15 -2.87 -12.09 -50.16
C HIS A 15 -3.43 -11.61 -48.81
N ILE A 16 -4.69 -11.18 -48.78
CA ILE A 16 -5.35 -10.72 -47.53
C ILE A 16 -5.41 -11.85 -46.48
N MET A 17 -5.68 -13.09 -46.89
CA MET A 17 -5.71 -14.22 -45.96
C MET A 17 -4.32 -14.55 -45.41
N ASN A 18 -3.29 -14.47 -46.25
CA ASN A 18 -1.91 -14.71 -45.85
C ASN A 18 -1.39 -13.60 -44.90
N ASP A 19 -1.74 -12.33 -45.17
CA ASP A 19 -1.38 -11.21 -44.31
C ASP A 19 -2.02 -11.31 -42.92
N ASN A 20 -3.29 -11.74 -42.85
CA ASN A 20 -3.97 -11.97 -41.57
C ASN A 20 -3.37 -13.14 -40.77
N ILE A 21 -2.90 -14.19 -41.44
CA ILE A 21 -2.22 -15.32 -40.81
C ILE A 21 -0.86 -14.88 -40.27
N MET A 22 -0.09 -14.13 -41.06
CA MET A 22 1.22 -13.62 -40.65
C MET A 22 1.12 -12.61 -39.52
N GLN A 23 0.08 -11.76 -39.49
CA GLN A 23 -0.18 -10.86 -38.36
C GLN A 23 -0.58 -11.60 -37.09
N ARG A 24 -1.34 -12.70 -37.19
CA ARG A 24 -1.64 -13.57 -36.05
C ARG A 24 -0.40 -14.26 -35.50
N ILE A 25 0.42 -14.83 -36.37
CA ILE A 25 1.67 -15.49 -35.98
C ILE A 25 2.63 -14.47 -35.35
N ALA A 26 2.77 -13.28 -35.93
CA ALA A 26 3.59 -12.21 -35.35
C ALA A 26 3.04 -11.73 -34.00
N GLY A 27 1.72 -11.66 -33.84
CA GLY A 27 1.06 -11.32 -32.58
C GLY A 27 1.27 -12.37 -31.49
N ASP A 28 1.15 -13.65 -31.83
CA ASP A 28 1.37 -14.77 -30.92
C ASP A 28 2.85 -14.89 -30.54
N LEU A 29 3.77 -14.70 -31.48
CA LEU A 29 5.21 -14.65 -31.22
C LEU A 29 5.56 -13.47 -30.30
N ASN A 30 4.99 -12.28 -30.51
CA ASN A 30 5.19 -11.14 -29.62
C ASN A 30 4.66 -11.41 -28.21
N ARG A 31 3.50 -12.08 -28.06
CA ARG A 31 2.97 -12.48 -26.75
C ARG A 31 3.88 -13.47 -26.03
N ILE A 32 4.40 -14.45 -26.75
CA ILE A 32 5.36 -15.43 -26.21
C ILE A 32 6.65 -14.73 -25.78
N LEU A 33 7.16 -13.80 -26.60
CA LEU A 33 8.36 -13.02 -26.29
C LEU A 33 8.17 -12.14 -25.05
N ILE A 34 7.01 -11.49 -24.91
CA ILE A 34 6.66 -10.66 -23.75
C ILE A 34 6.52 -11.52 -22.48
N MET A 35 5.90 -12.70 -22.55
CA MET A 35 5.80 -13.59 -21.40
C MET A 35 7.17 -14.17 -20.99
N ALA A 36 8.03 -14.51 -21.95
CA ALA A 36 9.39 -14.98 -21.69
C ALA A 36 10.28 -13.89 -21.07
N SER A 37 10.11 -12.62 -21.46
CA SER A 37 10.86 -11.51 -20.86
C SER A 37 10.39 -11.20 -19.44
N GLN A 38 9.09 -11.28 -19.17
CA GLN A 38 8.53 -11.11 -17.82
C GLN A 38 8.94 -12.24 -16.87
N THR A 39 8.99 -13.50 -17.33
CA THR A 39 9.49 -14.60 -16.50
C THR A 39 10.99 -14.47 -16.24
N ALA A 40 11.78 -14.07 -17.23
CA ALA A 40 13.20 -13.78 -17.03
C ALA A 40 13.44 -12.61 -16.06
N ALA A 41 12.62 -11.55 -16.13
CA ALA A 41 12.68 -10.43 -15.20
C ALA A 41 12.31 -10.83 -13.76
N LYS A 42 11.26 -11.65 -13.58
CA LYS A 42 10.88 -12.22 -12.27
C LYS A 42 11.98 -13.13 -11.70
N VAL A 43 12.64 -13.94 -12.55
CA VAL A 43 13.78 -14.78 -12.14
C VAL A 43 14.98 -13.91 -11.75
N ALA A 44 15.29 -12.87 -12.52
CA ALA A 44 16.36 -11.92 -12.19
C ALA A 44 16.09 -11.19 -10.87
N GLN A 45 14.85 -10.76 -10.61
CA GLN A 45 14.45 -10.17 -9.33
C GLN A 45 14.55 -11.16 -8.16
N ALA A 46 14.22 -12.45 -8.38
CA ALA A 46 14.39 -13.49 -7.38
C ALA A 46 15.87 -13.68 -6.99
N THR A 47 16.80 -13.55 -7.94
CA THR A 47 18.24 -13.63 -7.62
C THR A 47 18.73 -12.47 -6.74
N ASN A 48 18.11 -11.29 -6.83
CA ASN A 48 18.42 -10.17 -5.93
C ASN A 48 17.97 -10.41 -4.48
N ARG A 49 16.97 -11.27 -4.24
CA ARG A 49 16.54 -11.65 -2.88
C ARG A 49 17.52 -12.63 -2.23
N VAL A 50 18.29 -13.36 -3.02
CA VAL A 50 19.24 -14.36 -2.52
C VAL A 50 20.54 -13.67 -2.09
N ILE A 51 20.64 -13.41 -0.79
CA ILE A 51 21.82 -12.79 -0.20
C ILE A 51 22.92 -13.84 -0.02
N GLY A 52 24.10 -13.57 -0.57
CA GLY A 52 25.28 -14.41 -0.41
C GLY A 52 25.69 -14.59 1.06
N VAL A 53 26.23 -15.76 1.38
CA VAL A 53 26.65 -16.15 2.74
C VAL A 53 27.64 -15.17 3.36
N ASN A 54 28.54 -14.62 2.55
CA ASN A 54 29.56 -13.65 2.96
C ASN A 54 28.97 -12.31 3.46
N LYS A 55 27.72 -12.01 3.14
CA LYS A 55 27.02 -10.81 3.63
C LYS A 55 26.17 -11.10 4.88
N LYS A 56 26.17 -12.34 5.37
CA LYS A 56 25.42 -12.77 6.57
C LYS A 56 26.37 -12.80 7.76
N TYR A 57 26.01 -12.10 8.84
CA TYR A 57 26.78 -12.02 10.08
C TYR A 57 26.70 -13.32 10.89
N THR A 58 27.26 -14.39 10.35
CA THR A 58 27.29 -15.73 10.93
C THR A 58 28.66 -16.37 10.71
N LEU A 59 29.09 -17.23 11.63
CA LEU A 59 30.34 -18.00 11.48
C LEU A 59 30.28 -18.83 10.21
N GLN A 60 31.34 -18.82 9.40
CA GLN A 60 31.42 -19.57 8.15
C GLN A 60 32.43 -20.70 8.23
N SER A 61 32.22 -21.72 7.40
CA SER A 61 33.25 -22.71 7.11
C SER A 61 34.40 -22.06 6.34
N THR A 62 35.63 -22.54 6.54
CA THR A 62 36.83 -22.00 5.90
C THR A 62 37.61 -23.09 5.17
N GLY A 63 38.36 -22.69 4.13
CA GLY A 63 39.23 -23.59 3.36
C GLY A 63 38.46 -24.71 2.65
N ILE A 64 38.97 -25.94 2.74
CA ILE A 64 38.41 -27.15 2.10
C ILE A 64 37.00 -27.47 2.65
N TRP A 65 36.71 -27.10 3.90
CA TRP A 65 35.37 -27.35 4.47
C TRP A 65 34.28 -26.50 3.81
N GLU A 66 34.62 -25.33 3.28
CA GLU A 66 33.65 -24.51 2.54
C GLU A 66 33.37 -25.08 1.14
N THR A 67 34.36 -25.69 0.48
CA THR A 67 34.13 -26.35 -0.81
C THR A 67 33.26 -27.60 -0.63
N ILE A 68 33.52 -28.41 0.40
CA ILE A 68 32.67 -29.55 0.77
C ILE A 68 31.25 -29.07 1.09
N ARG A 69 31.08 -28.04 1.93
CA ARG A 69 29.75 -27.49 2.27
C ARG A 69 28.99 -27.05 1.03
N ARG A 70 29.64 -26.38 0.09
CA ARG A 70 29.01 -25.93 -1.17
C ARG A 70 28.57 -27.08 -2.08
N ILE A 71 29.28 -28.20 -2.06
CA ILE A 71 28.95 -29.38 -2.86
C ILE A 71 27.78 -30.16 -2.25
N PHE A 72 27.75 -30.30 -0.92
CA PHE A 72 26.76 -31.15 -0.24
C PHE A 72 25.53 -30.39 0.28
N ALA A 73 25.53 -29.06 0.32
CA ALA A 73 24.37 -28.28 0.77
C ALA A 73 23.31 -28.16 -0.34
N VAL A 74 22.04 -28.39 0.03
CA VAL A 74 20.87 -28.19 -0.86
C VAL A 74 20.77 -26.74 -1.34
N ASP A 75 21.07 -25.79 -0.45
CA ASP A 75 21.19 -24.37 -0.77
C ASP A 75 22.52 -23.84 -0.20
N PRO A 76 23.53 -23.57 -1.03
CA PRO A 76 24.83 -23.07 -0.57
C PRO A 76 24.75 -21.66 -0.01
N THR A 77 23.67 -20.91 -0.29
CA THR A 77 23.45 -19.55 0.19
C THR A 77 22.91 -19.50 1.62
N ARG A 78 22.50 -20.65 2.18
CA ARG A 78 22.02 -20.77 3.56
C ARG A 78 23.17 -20.66 4.58
N SER A 79 22.94 -19.94 5.68
CA SER A 79 23.87 -19.80 6.80
C SER A 79 23.64 -20.87 7.89
N ASN A 80 24.60 -21.04 8.80
CA ASN A 80 24.51 -21.93 9.95
C ASN A 80 23.76 -21.34 11.17
N GLY A 81 23.43 -20.04 11.14
CA GLY A 81 22.72 -19.36 12.21
C GLY A 81 23.54 -19.10 13.49
N VAL A 82 24.85 -19.35 13.48
CA VAL A 82 25.72 -19.08 14.64
C VAL A 82 26.29 -17.67 14.50
N PRO A 83 25.98 -16.73 15.41
CA PRO A 83 26.46 -15.36 15.31
C PRO A 83 27.97 -15.27 15.53
N LEU A 84 28.59 -14.22 14.99
CA LEU A 84 30.01 -13.94 15.16
C LEU A 84 30.27 -13.35 16.56
N ASN A 85 30.89 -14.12 17.47
CA ASN A 85 31.20 -13.66 18.83
C ASN A 85 31.93 -12.30 18.91
N PRO A 86 32.86 -11.94 18.00
CA PRO A 86 33.57 -10.66 18.09
C PRO A 86 32.69 -9.43 17.80
N GLN A 87 31.60 -9.59 17.06
CA GLN A 87 30.72 -8.50 16.61
C GLN A 87 29.35 -8.54 17.31
N PHE A 88 28.85 -9.75 17.57
CA PHE A 88 27.56 -9.94 18.20
C PHE A 88 27.64 -9.60 19.68
N ARG A 89 27.00 -8.49 20.08
CA ARG A 89 26.92 -8.03 21.47
C ARG A 89 28.30 -7.76 22.10
N ASN A 90 29.23 -7.27 21.29
CA ASN A 90 30.53 -6.81 21.72
C ASN A 90 30.78 -5.40 21.13
N PRO A 91 30.85 -4.34 21.95
CA PRO A 91 30.87 -4.35 23.42
C PRO A 91 29.57 -4.85 24.05
N PRO A 92 29.61 -5.44 25.27
CA PRO A 92 28.40 -5.79 25.98
C PRO A 92 27.62 -4.51 26.32
N PRO A 93 26.28 -4.59 26.48
CA PRO A 93 25.44 -3.40 26.65
C PRO A 93 25.82 -2.52 27.84
N GLY A 94 26.47 -3.06 28.87
CA GLY A 94 26.93 -2.33 30.05
C GLY A 94 28.35 -1.74 29.94
N SER A 95 29.03 -1.88 28.80
CA SER A 95 30.38 -1.30 28.60
C SER A 95 30.35 0.12 28.04
N ASN A 96 29.18 0.68 27.78
CA ASN A 96 29.06 2.09 27.41
C ASN A 96 29.35 2.97 28.64
N GLU A 97 29.98 4.12 28.41
CA GLU A 97 30.21 5.16 29.42
C GLU A 97 28.87 5.53 30.09
N PRO A 98 28.73 5.40 31.43
CA PRO A 98 27.46 5.65 32.12
C PRO A 98 26.86 7.03 31.85
N PHE A 99 27.70 8.04 31.57
CA PHE A 99 27.29 9.43 31.33
C PHE A 99 27.26 9.81 29.84
N SER A 100 27.44 8.85 28.93
CA SER A 100 27.39 9.10 27.48
C SER A 100 25.98 9.25 26.92
N PHE A 101 24.97 8.77 27.65
CA PHE A 101 23.58 8.83 27.21
C PHE A 101 22.94 10.17 27.58
N ILE A 102 22.42 10.86 26.56
CA ILE A 102 21.65 12.10 26.69
C ILE A 102 20.23 11.80 26.21
N ASP A 103 19.24 12.01 27.07
CA ASP A 103 17.84 11.84 26.71
C ASP A 103 17.47 12.77 25.55
N PRO A 104 16.99 12.24 24.42
CA PRO A 104 16.63 13.08 23.28
C PRO A 104 15.38 13.88 23.61
N VAL A 105 15.51 15.21 23.53
CA VAL A 105 14.38 16.13 23.61
C VAL A 105 14.01 16.60 22.20
N THR A 106 12.71 16.69 21.91
CA THR A 106 12.22 17.20 20.63
C THR A 106 11.93 18.69 20.74
N LEU A 107 12.32 19.49 19.75
CA LEU A 107 11.85 20.86 19.63
C LEU A 107 10.49 20.83 18.91
N PRO A 108 9.41 21.44 19.45
CA PRO A 108 9.38 22.51 20.46
C PRO A 108 9.22 22.07 21.93
N ALA A 109 9.04 20.79 22.23
CA ALA A 109 8.75 20.31 23.58
C ALA A 109 9.90 20.50 24.60
N GLY A 110 11.15 20.57 24.13
CA GLY A 110 12.35 20.83 24.94
C GLY A 110 12.75 22.30 25.06
N ASP A 111 11.98 23.24 24.48
CA ASP A 111 12.29 24.67 24.62
C ASP A 111 12.05 25.18 26.05
N ILE A 112 12.94 26.07 26.51
CA ILE A 112 12.98 26.61 27.88
C ILE A 112 12.16 27.90 27.98
N ALA A 113 12.06 28.70 26.90
CA ALA A 113 11.48 30.04 26.94
C ALA A 113 9.97 30.04 26.60
N GLU A 114 9.60 29.58 25.39
CA GLU A 114 8.26 29.81 24.83
C GLU A 114 7.34 28.60 24.96
N ASN A 115 7.60 27.77 25.96
CA ASN A 115 6.95 26.48 26.13
C ASN A 115 6.18 26.46 27.48
N PRO A 116 4.94 26.99 27.54
CA PRO A 116 4.07 26.83 28.71
C PRO A 116 3.24 25.53 28.67
N TYR A 117 3.06 24.86 29.83
CA TYR A 117 2.43 23.53 29.91
C TYR A 117 0.97 23.49 29.42
N TRP A 118 0.18 24.53 29.66
CA TRP A 118 -1.23 24.53 29.28
C TRP A 118 -1.46 24.50 27.76
N LYS A 119 -0.51 24.96 26.93
CA LYS A 119 -0.59 24.87 25.46
C LYS A 119 -0.33 23.46 24.93
N ARG A 120 0.44 22.65 25.67
CA ARG A 120 0.77 21.25 25.30
C ARG A 120 -0.10 20.21 25.99
N ASP A 121 -0.98 20.63 26.90
CA ASP A 121 -1.79 19.73 27.72
C ASP A 121 -2.91 19.09 26.90
N SER A 122 -2.55 18.04 26.16
CA SER A 122 -3.50 17.21 25.40
C SER A 122 -4.38 16.35 26.31
N ARG A 123 -3.99 16.15 27.58
CA ARG A 123 -4.77 15.37 28.55
C ARG A 123 -6.04 16.11 28.97
N ARG A 124 -5.97 17.43 29.12
CA ARG A 124 -7.15 18.26 29.44
C ARG A 124 -7.93 18.70 28.21
N ASN A 125 -7.28 18.79 27.05
CA ASN A 125 -7.92 19.15 25.79
C ASN A 125 -8.42 17.93 25.00
N TYR A 126 -9.05 16.97 25.68
CA TYR A 126 -9.64 15.80 25.03
C TYR A 126 -10.97 16.19 24.36
N PRO A 127 -11.30 15.63 23.17
CA PRO A 127 -12.59 15.86 22.56
C PRO A 127 -13.70 15.29 23.45
N GLN A 128 -14.71 16.10 23.75
CA GLN A 128 -15.88 15.64 24.52
C GLN A 128 -16.73 14.71 23.65
N LEU A 129 -17.25 13.65 24.27
CA LEU A 129 -18.22 12.76 23.62
C LEU A 129 -19.53 13.52 23.42
N SER A 130 -19.96 13.68 22.17
CA SER A 130 -21.30 14.17 21.86
C SER A 130 -22.31 13.03 21.93
N PHE A 131 -23.41 13.24 22.67
CA PHE A 131 -24.56 12.34 22.70
C PHE A 131 -25.76 13.09 22.13
N CYS A 132 -26.43 12.52 21.13
CA CYS A 132 -27.76 12.96 20.72
C CYS A 132 -28.79 11.93 21.24
N GLY A 133 -29.80 12.42 21.96
CA GLY A 133 -31.04 11.68 22.15
C GLY A 133 -32.01 11.94 20.99
N ALA A 134 -33.10 11.18 20.92
CA ALA A 134 -34.09 11.32 19.85
C ALA A 134 -34.61 12.77 19.69
N GLY A 135 -34.89 13.48 20.80
CA GLY A 135 -35.32 14.88 20.76
C GLY A 135 -34.21 15.88 20.36
N GLY A 136 -32.94 15.56 20.65
CA GLY A 136 -31.80 16.40 20.28
C GLY A 136 -31.44 16.27 18.80
N CYS A 137 -31.51 15.06 18.24
CA CYS A 137 -31.34 14.84 16.81
C CYS A 137 -32.52 15.38 15.99
N GLY A 138 -33.77 15.18 16.45
CA GLY A 138 -34.94 15.77 15.78
C GLY A 138 -34.92 17.30 15.76
N GLY A 139 -34.54 17.93 16.89
CA GLY A 139 -34.45 19.38 16.99
C GLY A 139 -33.32 20.01 16.15
N ALA A 140 -32.27 19.26 15.80
CA ALA A 140 -31.21 19.73 14.90
C ALA A 140 -31.71 19.84 13.45
N VAL A 141 -32.53 18.89 13.00
CA VAL A 141 -33.18 18.90 11.68
C VAL A 141 -34.19 20.04 11.57
N GLU A 142 -34.90 20.34 12.65
CA GLU A 142 -35.89 21.43 12.67
C GLU A 142 -35.27 22.84 12.78
N ARG A 143 -34.16 22.98 13.52
CA ARG A 143 -33.57 24.29 13.85
C ARG A 143 -32.37 24.67 12.96
N GLY A 144 -31.78 23.72 12.24
CA GLY A 144 -30.54 23.90 11.50
C GLY A 144 -29.30 24.01 12.41
N GLU A 145 -28.14 23.66 11.87
CA GLU A 145 -26.87 23.74 12.59
C GLU A 145 -26.35 25.19 12.67
N ARG A 146 -25.66 25.51 13.78
CA ARG A 146 -25.10 26.86 14.05
C ARG A 146 -24.07 27.33 13.00
N GLY A 147 -23.57 26.43 12.16
CA GLY A 147 -22.60 26.73 11.10
C GLY A 147 -23.21 27.38 9.85
N GLU A 148 -24.52 27.28 9.65
CA GLU A 148 -25.22 27.87 8.49
C GLU A 148 -26.05 29.11 8.85
N ALA A 149 -26.12 29.45 10.14
CA ALA A 149 -26.92 30.58 10.61
C ALA A 149 -26.11 31.89 10.52
N GLU A 150 -26.40 32.70 9.50
CA GLU A 150 -26.11 34.14 9.56
C GLU A 150 -26.79 34.74 10.81
N GLY A 151 -26.04 35.57 11.53
CA GLY A 151 -26.29 35.91 12.93
C GLY A 151 -27.69 36.45 13.26
N GLY A 152 -28.24 35.95 14.37
CA GLY A 152 -29.45 36.49 15.00
C GLY A 152 -29.51 36.10 16.47
N VAL A 153 -29.30 37.07 17.34
CA VAL A 153 -29.44 36.97 18.80
C VAL A 153 -30.90 36.79 19.17
N GLY A 154 -31.20 35.78 19.99
CA GLY A 154 -32.30 35.78 20.96
C GLY A 154 -33.73 35.64 20.43
N GLY A 155 -34.46 34.69 21.02
CA GLY A 155 -35.93 34.73 21.08
C GLY A 155 -36.63 33.67 20.24
N GLY A 156 -37.59 33.00 20.88
CA GLY A 156 -38.30 31.84 20.36
C GLY A 156 -39.09 32.08 19.07
N GLY A 157 -39.16 31.02 18.27
CA GLY A 157 -40.03 30.94 17.10
C GLY A 157 -40.09 29.49 16.63
N GLY A 158 -41.26 28.86 16.76
CA GLY A 158 -41.53 27.56 16.18
C GLY A 158 -41.53 27.65 14.67
N GLY A 159 -40.59 26.95 14.03
CA GLY A 159 -40.48 26.82 12.58
C GLY A 159 -40.98 25.44 12.14
N GLN A 160 -41.92 25.44 11.19
CA GLN A 160 -42.54 24.25 10.60
C GLN A 160 -41.50 23.37 9.88
N GLY A 161 -41.65 22.06 10.05
CA GLY A 161 -40.82 21.03 9.45
C GLY A 161 -40.80 21.12 7.92
N GLY A 162 -39.69 21.65 7.40
CA GLY A 162 -39.26 21.40 6.03
C GLY A 162 -38.23 20.29 6.08
N GLU A 163 -38.60 19.09 5.61
CA GLU A 163 -37.66 18.00 5.42
C GLU A 163 -36.61 18.45 4.40
N LYS A 164 -35.43 18.86 4.86
CA LYS A 164 -34.27 19.05 3.98
C LYS A 164 -33.69 17.66 3.72
N PRO A 165 -34.01 17.01 2.58
CA PRO A 165 -33.60 15.64 2.37
C PRO A 165 -32.08 15.54 2.20
N LEU A 166 -31.40 16.66 1.90
CA LEU A 166 -29.94 16.74 1.73
C LEU A 166 -29.14 16.75 3.05
N GLU A 167 -29.78 17.02 4.20
CA GLU A 167 -29.12 16.93 5.51
C GLU A 167 -29.12 15.48 6.04
N VAL A 168 -30.15 14.72 5.68
CA VAL A 168 -30.31 13.31 6.07
C VAL A 168 -29.72 12.36 5.01
N PHE A 169 -29.84 12.70 3.72
CA PHE A 169 -29.30 11.96 2.59
C PHE A 169 -28.18 12.75 1.90
N GLY A 170 -27.24 12.06 1.25
CA GLY A 170 -26.15 12.72 0.53
C GLY A 170 -26.64 13.58 -0.65
N LYS A 171 -25.73 14.32 -1.30
CA LYS A 171 -25.98 15.24 -2.43
C LYS A 171 -26.65 14.64 -3.69
N GLY A 172 -27.05 13.37 -3.65
CA GLY A 172 -27.80 12.67 -4.70
C GLY A 172 -28.99 11.84 -4.18
N GLY A 173 -29.49 12.10 -2.97
CA GLY A 173 -30.64 11.38 -2.39
C GLY A 173 -30.36 9.92 -2.00
N LEU A 174 -29.11 9.47 -2.12
CA LEU A 174 -28.66 8.18 -1.61
C LEU A 174 -28.34 8.27 -0.11
N PRO A 175 -28.54 7.19 0.66
CA PRO A 175 -28.09 7.15 2.06
C PRO A 175 -26.56 7.39 2.12
N PRO A 176 -26.07 8.11 3.15
CA PRO A 176 -24.65 8.36 3.27
C PRO A 176 -23.89 7.03 3.39
N THR A 177 -22.78 6.91 2.67
CA THR A 177 -21.86 5.78 2.85
C THR A 177 -21.29 5.81 4.26
N PRO A 178 -20.94 4.66 4.87
CA PRO A 178 -20.27 4.65 6.16
C PRO A 178 -19.04 5.55 6.11
N SER A 179 -18.83 6.36 7.15
CA SER A 179 -17.86 7.46 7.19
C SER A 179 -16.42 7.05 6.85
N GLY A 180 -16.05 5.78 7.06
CA GLY A 180 -14.76 5.24 6.64
C GLY A 180 -14.50 5.26 5.14
N VAL A 181 -15.54 5.29 4.30
CA VAL A 181 -15.43 5.30 2.82
C VAL A 181 -15.28 6.73 2.28
N SER A 182 -15.82 7.73 2.98
CA SER A 182 -15.80 9.14 2.56
C SER A 182 -14.66 9.96 3.16
N LEU A 183 -14.09 9.58 4.31
CA LEU A 183 -12.96 10.31 4.92
C LEU A 183 -11.63 10.13 4.17
N ARG A 184 -11.53 9.11 3.31
CA ARG A 184 -10.30 8.69 2.65
C ARG A 184 -10.58 8.18 1.25
N GLU A 185 -10.98 9.09 0.36
CA GLU A 185 -11.25 8.79 -1.05
C GLU A 185 -9.97 8.24 -1.73
N GLY A 186 -9.83 6.91 -1.73
CA GLY A 186 -8.69 6.20 -2.33
C GLY A 186 -7.58 5.71 -1.39
N ALA A 187 -7.64 5.92 -0.07
CA ALA A 187 -6.49 5.64 0.80
C ALA A 187 -6.29 4.16 1.18
N ASP A 188 -7.33 3.33 1.09
CA ASP A 188 -7.28 1.91 1.49
C ASP A 188 -7.75 0.98 0.36
N LYS A 189 -7.50 1.36 -0.91
CA LYS A 189 -7.76 0.48 -2.04
C LYS A 189 -6.67 -0.59 -2.06
N TYR A 190 -7.05 -1.83 -1.79
CA TYR A 190 -6.13 -2.96 -1.92
C TYR A 190 -5.64 -3.06 -3.36
N HIS A 191 -4.34 -2.95 -3.54
CA HIS A 191 -3.68 -3.17 -4.82
C HIS A 191 -2.94 -4.51 -4.79
N LEU A 192 -3.09 -5.29 -5.86
CA LEU A 192 -2.27 -6.49 -6.03
C LEU A 192 -0.82 -6.05 -6.22
N THR A 193 0.10 -6.68 -5.48
CA THR A 193 1.54 -6.45 -5.66
C THR A 193 2.01 -6.98 -7.01
N GLU A 194 2.87 -6.23 -7.70
CA GLU A 194 3.51 -6.68 -8.96
C GLU A 194 4.37 -7.93 -8.74
N GLU A 195 5.00 -8.04 -7.57
CA GLU A 195 5.77 -9.20 -7.15
C GLU A 195 5.04 -9.97 -6.04
N ASN A 196 4.54 -11.16 -6.35
CA ASN A 196 3.97 -12.04 -5.33
C ASN A 196 5.06 -12.68 -4.47
N ALA A 197 4.75 -12.91 -3.19
CA ALA A 197 5.65 -13.62 -2.27
C ALA A 197 5.81 -15.10 -2.67
N TYR A 198 4.77 -15.70 -3.23
CA TYR A 198 4.72 -17.07 -3.70
C TYR A 198 4.64 -17.14 -5.23
N PRO A 199 5.12 -18.23 -5.85
CA PRO A 199 4.93 -18.45 -7.27
C PRO A 199 3.46 -18.78 -7.56
N GLU A 200 3.04 -18.61 -8.82
CA GLU A 200 1.61 -18.59 -9.24
C GLU A 200 0.85 -19.90 -8.99
N GLN A 201 1.55 -21.01 -8.73
CA GLN A 201 0.95 -22.30 -8.42
C GLN A 201 0.27 -22.31 -7.05
N TYR A 202 0.66 -21.43 -6.12
CA TYR A 202 0.07 -21.38 -4.79
C TYR A 202 -1.18 -20.49 -4.78
N PRO A 203 -2.26 -20.90 -4.09
CA PRO A 203 -3.53 -20.15 -4.04
C PRO A 203 -3.48 -18.86 -3.19
N CYS A 204 -2.29 -18.40 -2.79
CA CYS A 204 -2.08 -17.26 -1.91
C CYS A 204 -1.82 -15.99 -2.73
N ARG A 205 -2.54 -14.89 -2.43
CA ARG A 205 -2.34 -13.57 -3.06
C ARG A 205 -1.71 -12.59 -2.06
N THR A 206 -0.95 -11.63 -2.57
CA THR A 206 -0.33 -10.58 -1.76
C THR A 206 -0.97 -9.23 -2.13
N PHE A 207 -1.34 -8.47 -1.11
CA PHE A 207 -1.96 -7.16 -1.24
C PHE A 207 -1.04 -6.11 -0.61
N LYS A 208 -0.93 -4.95 -1.25
CA LYS A 208 -0.20 -3.77 -0.76
C LYS A 208 -1.16 -2.80 -0.08
#